data_AF-A0A8X6R397-F1
#
_entry.id   AF-A0A8X6R397-F1
#
_cell.length_a   1.000
_cell.length_b   1.000
_cell.length_c   1.000
_cell.angle_alpha   90.00
_cell.angle_beta   90.00
_cell.angle_gamma   90.00
#
_symmetry.space_group_name_H-M   'P 1'
#
loop_
_entity.id
_entity.type
_entity.pdbx_description
1 polymer ?
#
loop_
_entity_poly.entity_id
_entity_poly.type
_entity_poly.pdbx_seq_one_letter_code
_entity_poly.pdbx_strand_id
1 'polypeptide(L)'
;MVDKIFEINSSQEIYSATADNSAMKNILDKVSLLEKRISELSINRRNSKSEFKNSNQTRNKSRSRSRSPVYSKAHQLDSKKLEIAKQEFKFMLDNDIIRPSKSPWASPLHLVNKKMEVLDHAVIIDV
;
A
#
# COMPACT_ATOMS: atom_id res chain seq x y z
N MET A 1 -41.62 -30.82 58.03
CA MET A 1 -41.29 -30.85 56.59
C MET A 1 -40.31 -29.71 56.38
N VAL A 2 -39.01 -30.01 56.38
CA VAL A 2 -37.92 -29.02 56.37
C VAL A 2 -37.24 -29.10 55.02
N ASP A 3 -37.32 -28.01 54.27
CA ASP A 3 -36.76 -27.88 52.93
C ASP A 3 -35.23 -27.92 52.99
N LYS A 4 -34.64 -28.89 52.30
CA LYS A 4 -33.20 -28.90 52.04
C LYS A 4 -32.94 -27.93 50.89
N ILE A 5 -32.57 -26.71 51.24
CA ILE A 5 -31.97 -25.76 50.31
C ILE A 5 -30.66 -26.40 49.81
N PHE A 6 -30.63 -26.77 48.53
CA PHE A 6 -29.40 -27.20 47.87
C PHE A 6 -28.60 -25.93 47.56
N GLU A 7 -27.58 -25.69 48.38
CA GLU A 7 -26.62 -24.60 48.20
C GLU A 7 -25.83 -24.86 46.91
N ILE A 8 -26.27 -24.24 45.82
CA ILE A 8 -25.52 -24.23 44.55
C ILE A 8 -24.32 -23.32 44.77
N ASN A 9 -23.19 -23.92 45.11
CA ASN A 9 -21.88 -23.29 45.11
C ASN A 9 -21.54 -22.82 43.67
N SER A 10 -21.82 -21.55 43.37
CA SER A 10 -21.60 -20.90 42.07
C SER A 10 -20.12 -20.60 41.74
N SER A 11 -19.16 -21.23 42.43
CA SER A 11 -17.73 -20.85 42.32
C SER A 11 -16.84 -21.86 41.59
N GLN A 12 -17.39 -22.89 40.92
CA GLN A 12 -16.56 -23.89 40.23
C GLN A 12 -16.69 -23.96 38.70
N GLU A 13 -17.48 -23.10 38.05
CA GLU A 13 -17.48 -23.00 36.57
C GLU A 13 -16.52 -21.93 36.03
N ILE A 14 -15.23 -21.97 36.42
CA ILE A 14 -14.19 -21.22 35.67
C ILE A 14 -13.03 -22.10 35.18
N TYR A 15 -12.94 -23.39 35.54
CA TYR A 15 -11.79 -24.20 35.16
C TYR A 15 -12.17 -25.54 34.53
N SER A 16 -12.50 -25.54 33.24
CA SER A 16 -12.54 -26.79 32.46
C SER A 16 -12.28 -26.58 30.97
N ALA A 17 -11.08 -26.12 30.65
CA ALA A 17 -10.46 -26.39 29.34
C ALA A 17 -8.94 -26.50 29.48
N THR A 18 -8.46 -27.45 30.29
CA THR A 18 -7.05 -27.87 30.30
C THR A 18 -6.77 -28.80 29.11
N ALA A 19 -7.08 -28.35 27.90
CA ALA A 19 -6.59 -28.95 26.67
C ALA A 19 -5.30 -28.20 26.28
N ASP A 20 -4.17 -28.81 26.65
CA ASP A 20 -2.83 -28.59 26.12
C ASP A 20 -2.22 -27.19 26.29
N ASN A 21 -1.93 -26.82 27.54
CA ASN A 21 -1.08 -25.67 27.89
C ASN A 21 0.25 -25.65 27.11
N SER A 22 0.82 -26.81 26.77
CA SER A 22 2.02 -26.91 25.94
C SER A 22 1.79 -26.44 24.50
N ALA A 23 0.68 -26.84 23.87
CA ALA A 23 0.34 -26.41 22.52
C ALA A 23 0.10 -24.89 22.47
N MET A 24 -0.61 -24.34 23.45
CA MET A 24 -0.83 -22.88 23.55
C MET A 24 0.47 -22.11 23.76
N LYS A 25 1.40 -22.59 24.60
CA LYS A 25 2.72 -21.95 24.79
C LYS A 25 3.54 -21.96 23.51
N ASN A 26 3.59 -23.08 22.80
CA ASN A 26 4.26 -23.19 21.51
C ASN A 26 3.65 -22.26 20.45
N ILE A 27 2.33 -22.07 20.46
CA ILE A 27 1.66 -21.12 19.56
C ILE A 27 2.04 -19.68 19.92
N LEU A 28 2.01 -19.33 21.21
CA LEU A 28 2.39 -17.99 21.68
C LEU A 28 3.85 -17.66 21.32
N ASP A 29 4.75 -18.63 21.46
CA ASP A 29 6.16 -18.47 21.08
C ASP A 29 6.33 -18.29 19.57
N LYS A 30 5.56 -19.04 18.76
CA LYS A 30 5.54 -18.88 17.30
C LYS A 30 5.00 -17.52 16.88
N VAL A 31 3.93 -17.03 17.52
CA VAL A 31 3.37 -15.70 17.26
C VAL A 31 4.40 -14.62 17.61
N SER A 32 5.03 -14.70 18.78
CA SER A 32 6.09 -13.78 19.19
C SER A 32 7.27 -13.78 18.20
N LEU A 33 7.69 -14.95 17.72
CA LEU A 33 8.75 -15.08 16.72
C LEU A 33 8.35 -14.48 15.37
N LEU A 34 7.10 -14.64 14.94
CA LEU A 34 6.58 -14.03 13.71
C LEU A 34 6.53 -12.51 13.79
N GLU A 35 6.05 -11.96 14.91
CA GLU A 35 6.01 -10.50 15.14
C GLU A 35 7.43 -9.89 15.07
N LYS A 36 8.41 -10.58 15.63
CA LYS A 36 9.82 -10.20 15.52
C LYS A 36 10.31 -10.22 14.07
N ARG A 37 10.01 -11.29 13.32
CA ARG A 37 10.38 -11.44 11.90
C ARG A 37 9.75 -10.35 11.04
N ILE A 38 8.48 -10.02 11.27
CA ILE A 38 7.75 -8.95 10.57
C ILE A 38 8.42 -7.60 10.83
N SER A 39 8.79 -7.34 12.09
CA SER A 39 9.49 -6.12 12.48
C SER A 39 10.86 -5.99 11.82
N GLU A 40 11.66 -7.05 11.82
CA GLU A 40 12.96 -7.12 11.15
C GLU A 40 12.83 -6.91 9.63
N LEU A 41 11.85 -7.55 8.98
CA LEU A 41 11.58 -7.36 7.56
C LEU A 41 11.07 -5.95 7.23
N SER A 42 10.33 -5.31 8.14
CA SER A 42 9.88 -3.92 8.00
C SER A 42 11.05 -2.93 8.11
N ILE A 43 11.95 -3.15 9.07
CA ILE A 43 13.19 -2.38 9.24
C ILE A 43 14.10 -2.58 8.02
N ASN A 44 14.27 -3.82 7.56
CA ASN A 44 15.09 -4.13 6.39
C ASN A 44 14.46 -3.62 5.10
N ARG A 45 13.13 -3.51 4.96
CA ARG A 45 12.50 -2.81 3.82
C ARG A 45 12.75 -1.31 3.84
N ARG A 46 12.80 -0.69 5.02
CA ARG A 46 13.18 0.72 5.19
C ARG A 46 14.67 0.95 4.90
N ASN A 47 15.53 0.03 5.33
CA ASN A 47 16.98 0.10 5.11
C ASN A 47 17.40 -0.37 3.70
N SER A 48 16.65 -1.26 3.04
CA SER A 48 16.91 -1.66 1.65
C SER A 48 16.53 -0.56 0.66
N LYS A 49 15.58 0.31 1.00
CA LYS A 49 15.41 1.59 0.29
C LYS A 49 16.66 2.48 0.39
N SER A 50 17.46 2.36 1.46
CA SER A 50 18.74 3.07 1.59
C SER A 50 19.93 2.36 0.93
N GLU A 51 19.81 1.06 0.65
CA GLU A 51 20.79 0.25 -0.09
C GLU A 51 20.53 0.18 -1.62
N PHE A 52 19.57 0.93 -2.17
CA PHE A 52 19.56 1.26 -3.61
C PHE A 52 20.58 2.37 -3.95
N LYS A 53 21.69 2.41 -3.22
CA LYS A 53 22.91 3.08 -3.64
C LYS A 53 23.87 1.96 -4.01
N ASN A 54 24.09 1.79 -5.31
CA ASN A 54 25.13 0.96 -5.95
C ASN A 54 24.62 -0.31 -6.65
N SER A 55 23.81 -0.14 -7.69
CA SER A 55 23.93 -1.00 -8.87
C SER A 55 23.71 -0.16 -10.12
N ASN A 56 24.77 -0.02 -10.91
CA ASN A 56 24.78 0.43 -12.32
C ASN A 56 23.59 1.30 -12.74
N GLN A 57 23.46 2.50 -12.18
CA GLN A 57 22.66 3.54 -12.83
C GLN A 57 23.40 3.90 -14.12
N THR A 58 23.06 3.24 -15.22
CA THR A 58 23.10 3.89 -16.52
C THR A 58 22.16 5.09 -16.41
N ARG A 59 22.67 6.20 -15.87
CA ARG A 59 21.96 7.47 -15.87
C ARG A 59 21.75 7.79 -17.33
N ASN A 60 20.50 7.80 -17.76
CA ASN A 60 20.12 8.19 -19.11
C ASN A 60 20.59 9.64 -19.33
N LYS A 61 21.79 9.80 -19.89
CA LYS A 61 22.37 11.11 -20.19
C LYS A 61 21.85 11.55 -21.54
N SER A 62 20.69 12.19 -21.54
CA SER A 62 20.16 12.84 -22.73
C SER A 62 21.00 14.08 -23.05
N ARG A 63 21.84 14.01 -24.10
CA ARG A 63 22.50 15.20 -24.64
C ARG A 63 21.46 16.04 -25.38
N SER A 64 21.17 17.25 -24.92
CA SER A 64 20.39 18.20 -25.71
C SER A 64 21.19 18.58 -26.95
N ARG A 65 20.67 18.30 -28.15
CA ARG A 65 21.28 18.74 -29.41
C ARG A 65 21.00 20.23 -29.58
N SER A 66 21.98 21.08 -29.29
CA SER A 66 22.15 22.52 -29.62
C SER A 66 20.95 23.50 -29.50
N ARG A 67 19.76 23.04 -29.12
CA ARG A 67 18.54 23.82 -29.01
C ARG A 67 18.21 23.96 -27.53
N SER A 68 17.99 25.21 -27.11
CA SER A 68 17.56 25.52 -25.76
C SER A 68 16.27 24.78 -25.43
N PRO A 69 16.09 24.31 -24.18
CA PRO A 69 14.85 23.65 -23.80
C PRO A 69 13.66 24.60 -23.97
N VAL A 70 12.52 24.05 -24.38
CA VAL A 70 11.33 24.83 -24.70
C VAL A 70 10.47 24.99 -23.45
N TYR A 71 10.06 26.22 -23.16
CA TYR A 71 8.97 26.49 -22.23
C TYR A 71 7.65 26.53 -23.00
N SER A 72 6.63 25.86 -22.46
CA SER A 72 5.25 25.97 -22.92
C SER A 72 4.33 26.29 -21.76
N LYS A 73 3.30 27.09 -22.04
CA LYS A 73 2.22 27.35 -21.09
C LYS A 73 1.41 26.07 -20.85
N ALA A 74 0.87 25.91 -19.65
CA ALA A 74 -0.04 24.81 -19.32
C ALA A 74 -1.33 24.87 -20.17
N HIS A 75 -1.78 23.72 -20.66
CA HIS A 75 -3.08 23.62 -21.32
C HIS A 75 -4.22 23.62 -20.29
N GLN A 76 -5.32 24.27 -20.64
CA GLN A 76 -6.53 24.23 -19.83
C GLN A 76 -7.15 22.83 -19.92
N LEU A 77 -7.57 22.31 -18.77
CA LEU A 77 -8.24 21.01 -18.65
C LEU A 77 -9.65 21.22 -18.11
N ASP A 78 -10.59 20.36 -18.54
CA ASP A 78 -11.91 20.26 -17.93
C ASP A 78 -11.78 19.93 -16.44
N SER A 79 -12.75 20.35 -15.62
CA SER A 79 -12.72 20.15 -14.16
C SER A 79 -12.47 18.68 -13.77
N LYS A 80 -13.19 17.74 -14.39
CA LYS A 80 -13.04 16.30 -14.16
C LYS A 80 -11.64 15.79 -14.50
N LYS A 81 -11.08 16.23 -15.63
CA LYS A 81 -9.72 15.85 -16.06
C LYS A 81 -8.66 16.43 -15.13
N LEU A 82 -8.87 17.66 -14.65
CA LEU A 82 -7.98 18.31 -13.71
C LEU A 82 -7.95 17.59 -12.35
N GLU A 83 -9.10 17.13 -11.87
CA GLU A 83 -9.19 16.34 -10.63
C GLU A 83 -8.43 15.02 -10.74
N ILE A 84 -8.65 14.28 -11.84
CA ILE A 84 -7.91 13.04 -12.14
C ILE A 84 -6.40 13.32 -12.21
N ALA A 85 -5.98 14.38 -12.90
CA ALA A 85 -4.57 14.76 -12.99
C ALA A 85 -3.96 15.00 -11.60
N LYS A 86 -4.65 15.73 -10.72
CA LYS A 86 -4.18 16.03 -9.37
C LYS A 86 -4.03 14.77 -8.52
N GLN A 87 -5.00 13.86 -8.61
CA GLN A 87 -4.97 12.60 -7.88
C GLN A 87 -3.78 11.74 -8.34
N GLU A 88 -3.56 11.64 -9.66
CA GLU A 88 -2.43 10.89 -10.22
C GLU A 88 -1.09 11.49 -9.82
N PHE A 89 -0.94 12.83 -9.88
CA PHE A 89 0.28 13.49 -9.41
C PHE A 89 0.55 13.26 -7.93
N LYS A 90 -0.50 13.27 -7.09
CA LYS A 90 -0.35 12.94 -5.67
C LYS A 90 0.13 11.50 -5.48
N PHE A 91 -0.47 10.55 -6.18
CA PHE A 91 -0.03 9.16 -6.18
C PHE A 91 1.45 9.03 -6.59
N MET A 92 1.87 9.71 -7.66
CA MET A 92 3.26 9.68 -8.11
C MET A 92 4.24 10.32 -7.11
N LEU A 93 3.82 11.37 -6.40
CA LEU A 93 4.61 11.99 -5.32
C LEU A 93 4.75 11.05 -4.12
N ASP A 94 3.65 10.45 -3.67
CA ASP A 94 3.63 9.54 -2.51
C ASP A 94 4.48 8.27 -2.76
N ASN A 95 4.66 7.88 -4.04
CA ASN A 95 5.48 6.75 -4.46
C ASN A 95 6.91 7.13 -4.89
N ASP A 96 7.35 8.38 -4.66
CA ASP A 96 8.69 8.88 -5.02
C ASP A 96 9.03 8.76 -6.53
N ILE A 97 8.02 8.69 -7.43
CA ILE A 97 8.22 8.59 -8.89
C ILE A 97 8.61 9.96 -9.48
N ILE A 98 8.02 11.03 -8.95
CA ILE A 98 8.29 12.42 -9.35
C ILE A 98 8.68 13.28 -8.15
N ARG A 99 9.22 14.48 -8.41
CA ARG A 99 9.49 15.48 -7.38
C ARG A 99 9.13 16.89 -7.88
N PRO A 100 8.74 17.82 -6.99
CA PRO A 100 8.64 19.22 -7.34
C PRO A 100 9.95 19.75 -7.90
N SER A 101 9.87 20.55 -8.96
CA SER A 101 11.04 21.16 -9.60
C SER A 101 10.91 22.68 -9.62
N LYS A 102 12.05 23.37 -9.64
CA LYS A 102 12.16 24.82 -9.82
C LYS A 102 12.69 25.18 -11.22
N SER A 103 12.56 24.25 -12.18
CA SER A 103 13.03 24.45 -13.56
C SER A 103 12.19 25.53 -14.25
N PRO A 104 12.81 26.48 -14.98
CA PRO A 104 12.07 27.44 -15.80
C PRO A 104 11.45 26.79 -17.05
N TRP A 105 11.81 25.53 -17.36
CA TRP A 105 11.30 24.79 -18.50
C TRP A 105 10.22 23.80 -18.08
N ALA A 106 9.09 23.82 -18.77
CA ALA A 106 7.95 22.94 -18.57
C ALA A 106 7.30 22.57 -19.91
N SER A 107 6.92 21.31 -20.03
CA SER A 107 6.06 20.80 -21.11
C SER A 107 4.63 20.66 -20.58
N PRO A 108 3.60 20.87 -21.40
CA PRO A 108 2.23 20.85 -20.93
C PRO A 108 1.68 19.41 -20.84
N LEU A 109 0.67 19.20 -19.99
CA LEU A 109 0.03 17.90 -19.81
C LEU A 109 -1.08 17.68 -20.85
N HIS A 110 -1.10 16.48 -21.46
CA HIS A 110 -2.20 16.02 -22.32
C HIS A 110 -2.74 14.70 -21.78
N LEU A 111 -4.02 14.67 -21.44
CA LEU A 111 -4.70 13.47 -20.94
C LEU A 111 -5.53 12.83 -22.06
N VAL A 112 -5.37 11.52 -22.21
CA VAL A 112 -6.08 10.72 -23.22
C VAL A 112 -6.83 9.60 -22.52
N ASN A 113 -8.04 9.31 -22.98
CA ASN A 113 -8.79 8.17 -22.51
C ASN A 113 -8.14 6.90 -23.03
N LYS A 114 -7.57 6.10 -22.12
CA LYS A 114 -7.08 4.77 -22.46
C LYS A 114 -8.28 3.85 -22.71
N LYS A 115 -8.27 3.14 -23.83
CA LYS A 115 -9.22 2.04 -24.05
C LYS A 115 -8.88 0.94 -23.05
N MET A 116 -9.83 0.60 -22.18
CA MET A 116 -9.73 -0.62 -21.41
C MET A 116 -10.32 -1.72 -22.28
N GLU A 117 -9.51 -2.68 -22.71
CA GLU A 117 -10.02 -3.93 -23.26
C GLU A 117 -10.68 -4.68 -22.10
N VAL A 118 -11.91 -4.30 -21.80
CA VAL A 118 -12.79 -5.10 -20.96
C VAL A 118 -13.33 -6.17 -21.90
N LEU A 119 -13.06 -7.43 -21.60
CA LEU A 119 -13.70 -8.57 -22.26
C LEU A 119 -15.22 -8.30 -22.27
N ASP A 120 -15.81 -8.22 -23.46
CA ASP A 120 -17.24 -8.00 -23.72
C ASP A 120 -18.12 -9.21 -23.30
N HIS A 121 -17.85 -9.76 -22.11
CA HIS A 121 -18.48 -10.97 -21.58
C HIS A 121 -18.98 -10.71 -20.15
N ALA A 122 -19.86 -9.72 -19.98
CA ALA A 122 -20.70 -9.66 -18.80
C ALA A 122 -22.03 -8.97 -19.14
N VAL A 123 -23.10 -9.77 -19.05
CA VAL A 123 -24.52 -9.38 -18.93
C VAL A 123 -25.27 -9.00 -20.23
N ILE A 124 -25.52 -10.02 -21.06
CA ILE A 124 -26.86 -10.22 -21.65
C ILE A 124 -27.34 -11.60 -21.16
N ILE A 125 -27.59 -11.73 -19.86
CA ILE A 125 -28.56 -12.69 -19.33
C ILE A 125 -29.12 -12.02 -18.08
N ASP A 126 -30.23 -11.31 -18.25
CA ASP A 126 -31.31 -11.28 -17.26
C ASP A 126 -32.60 -11.34 -18.06
N VAL A 127 -33.23 -12.52 -17.94
CA VAL A 127 -34.60 -13.00 -18.24
C VAL A 127 -35.49 -12.14 -19.13
#